data_AF-A0A7V2YCI4-F1
#
_entry.id   AF-A0A7V2YCI4-F1
#
_cell.length_a   1.000
_cell.length_b   1.000
_cell.length_c   1.000
_cell.angle_alpha   90.00
_cell.angle_beta   90.00
_cell.angle_gamma   90.00
#
_symmetry.space_group_name_H-M   'P 1'
#
loop_
_entity.id
_entity.type
_entity.pdbx_description
1 polymer ?
#
loop_
_entity_poly.entity_id
_entity_poly.type
_entity_poly.pdbx_seq_one_letter_code
_entity_poly.pdbx_strand_id
1 'polypeptide(L)'
;MKVFLAFLYFFGSILLPVGLLLLLAIIAPPRFLLDEEALKAMQGPPGSWRGILPQARAKASFSCAGALAGISGQQEGGTIRVLLFEGEKGAREAFEKYSEQAAQGSGVHQSKGPGYHAYGIEEKGIHGRVELVGRLILHAEGPDPGLLESMMAASGVVRRNPKANWMSNMFSLAYLPYMIMGFLLYSGLQLRIWNRVGSWAAAVAARPGVEPVGESELRRRLLAINQEDVPFQVVEKRGGKLEATWRLADAKWAGIMSLNKVSELRVIQLRPCEERKVCRALDIGKSVRATADGLEMGFSLSGFFFRGIIFGQWEYEIQYGFTFREGKLRFEKVYEYKFNHDELKKPIVEVITSSGWEYRPVLFISKLLGG
;
A
#
# COMPACT_ATOMS: atom_id res chain seq x y z
N MET A 1 25.39 7.88 3.02
CA MET A 1 25.48 6.53 2.42
C MET A 1 24.47 5.52 3.00
N LYS A 2 24.42 5.26 4.33
CA LYS A 2 23.50 4.28 4.93
C LYS A 2 22.02 4.52 4.61
N VAL A 3 21.58 5.77 4.75
CA VAL A 3 20.20 6.20 4.44
C VAL A 3 19.86 5.91 2.99
N PHE A 4 20.71 6.30 2.04
CA PHE A 4 20.51 6.03 0.61
C PHE A 4 20.38 4.54 0.31
N LEU A 5 21.22 3.68 0.91
CA LEU A 5 21.12 2.23 0.75
C LEU A 5 19.82 1.65 1.31
N ALA A 6 19.36 2.15 2.46
CA ALA A 6 18.08 1.74 3.04
C ALA A 6 16.89 2.17 2.17
N PHE A 7 16.95 3.39 1.61
CA PHE A 7 15.97 3.88 0.65
C PHE A 7 15.95 3.02 -0.62
N LEU A 8 17.12 2.74 -1.21
CA LEU A 8 17.24 1.89 -2.39
C LEU A 8 16.68 0.49 -2.13
N TYR A 9 16.97 -0.09 -0.96
CA TYR A 9 16.39 -1.38 -0.55
C TYR A 9 14.87 -1.31 -0.43
N PHE A 10 14.32 -0.29 0.25
CA PHE A 10 12.89 -0.13 0.44
C PHE A 10 12.15 -0.07 -0.91
N PHE A 11 12.57 0.84 -1.79
CA PHE A 11 11.96 0.98 -3.11
C PHE A 11 12.20 -0.24 -3.99
N GLY A 12 13.42 -0.79 -3.99
CA GLY A 12 13.74 -2.01 -4.74
C GLY A 12 12.88 -3.20 -4.30
N SER A 13 12.64 -3.37 -3.00
CA SER A 13 11.82 -4.45 -2.47
C SER A 13 10.33 -4.33 -2.84
N ILE A 14 9.83 -3.13 -3.15
CA ILE A 14 8.45 -2.93 -3.61
C ILE A 14 8.37 -3.04 -5.13
N LEU A 15 9.32 -2.42 -5.85
CA LEU A 15 9.31 -2.35 -7.31
C LEU A 15 9.66 -3.68 -7.96
N LEU A 16 10.53 -4.49 -7.35
CA LEU A 16 10.95 -5.78 -7.91
C LEU A 16 9.80 -6.78 -8.12
N PRO A 17 8.93 -7.07 -7.14
CA PRO A 17 7.80 -7.98 -7.38
C PRO A 17 6.79 -7.41 -8.39
N VAL A 18 6.56 -6.10 -8.40
CA VAL A 18 5.69 -5.44 -9.39
C VAL A 18 6.28 -5.57 -10.80
N GLY A 19 7.57 -5.28 -10.95
CA GLY A 19 8.30 -5.42 -12.20
C GLY A 19 8.33 -6.86 -12.70
N LEU A 20 8.50 -7.83 -11.79
CA LEU A 20 8.46 -9.25 -12.12
C LEU A 20 7.06 -9.68 -12.61
N LEU A 21 5.99 -9.20 -11.96
CA LEU A 21 4.63 -9.48 -12.41
C LEU A 21 4.34 -8.86 -13.79
N LEU A 22 4.78 -7.62 -14.03
CA LEU A 22 4.65 -6.98 -15.34
C LEU A 22 5.43 -7.76 -16.42
N LEU A 23 6.65 -8.19 -16.11
CA LEU A 23 7.46 -9.00 -17.01
C LEU A 23 6.77 -10.34 -17.33
N LEU A 24 6.23 -11.01 -16.31
CA LEU A 24 5.48 -12.26 -16.47
C LEU A 24 4.21 -12.03 -17.31
N ALA A 25 3.52 -10.90 -17.16
CA ALA A 25 2.38 -10.54 -17.99
C ALA A 25 2.75 -10.36 -19.47
N ILE A 26 3.92 -9.76 -19.74
CA ILE A 26 4.40 -9.51 -21.11
C ILE A 26 4.85 -10.80 -21.78
N ILE A 27 5.50 -11.71 -21.04
CA ILE A 27 6.06 -12.95 -21.59
C ILE A 27 5.01 -14.08 -21.62
N ALA A 28 3.92 -13.95 -20.86
CA ALA A 28 2.87 -14.97 -20.81
C ALA A 28 2.31 -15.24 -22.22
N PRO A 29 2.29 -16.51 -22.67
CA PRO A 29 1.70 -16.85 -23.95
C PRO A 29 0.19 -16.54 -23.93
N PRO A 30 -0.39 -16.09 -25.06
CA PRO A 30 -1.83 -15.81 -25.13
C PRO A 30 -2.63 -17.09 -24.88
N ARG A 31 -3.80 -16.98 -24.24
CA ARG A 31 -4.66 -18.14 -23.94
C ARG A 31 -5.28 -18.75 -25.20
N PHE A 32 -5.58 -17.89 -26.16
CA PHE A 32 -6.21 -18.23 -27.41
C PHE A 32 -5.32 -17.84 -28.59
N LEU A 33 -5.35 -18.67 -29.62
CA LEU A 33 -4.79 -18.36 -30.93
C LEU A 33 -5.94 -18.16 -31.92
N LEU A 34 -5.75 -17.24 -32.86
CA LEU A 34 -6.71 -17.03 -33.94
C LEU A 34 -6.80 -18.25 -34.86
N ASP A 35 -8.02 -18.59 -35.25
CA ASP A 35 -8.24 -19.51 -36.36
C ASP A 35 -8.31 -18.73 -37.67
N GLU A 36 -7.23 -18.77 -38.47
CA GLU A 36 -7.12 -18.05 -39.74
C GLU A 36 -8.19 -18.44 -40.77
N GLU A 37 -8.69 -19.67 -40.72
CA GLU A 37 -9.77 -20.11 -41.61
C GLU A 37 -11.09 -19.44 -41.23
N ALA A 38 -11.37 -19.35 -39.93
CA ALA A 38 -12.53 -18.65 -39.42
C ALA A 38 -12.46 -17.13 -39.69
N LEU A 39 -11.25 -16.55 -39.65
CA LEU A 39 -11.01 -15.16 -39.99
C LEU A 39 -11.36 -14.85 -41.45
N LYS A 40 -10.91 -15.70 -42.39
CA LYS A 40 -11.27 -15.60 -43.81
C LYS A 40 -12.78 -15.76 -44.01
N ALA A 41 -13.40 -16.67 -43.27
CA ALA A 41 -14.85 -16.85 -43.32
C ALA A 41 -15.61 -15.59 -42.86
N MET A 42 -15.12 -14.86 -41.85
CA MET A 42 -15.72 -13.60 -41.40
C MET A 42 -15.63 -12.46 -42.43
N GLN A 43 -14.55 -12.41 -43.20
CA GLN A 43 -14.35 -11.40 -44.24
C GLN A 43 -15.20 -11.67 -45.50
N GLY A 44 -15.68 -12.90 -45.65
CA GLY A 44 -16.59 -13.29 -46.72
C GLY A 44 -18.03 -12.79 -46.55
N PRO A 45 -18.88 -12.99 -47.56
CA PRO A 45 -20.29 -12.61 -47.51
C PRO A 45 -21.01 -13.34 -46.36
N PRO A 46 -22.12 -12.80 -45.80
CA PRO A 46 -22.76 -13.33 -44.59
C PRO A 46 -23.07 -14.85 -44.58
N GLY A 47 -23.19 -15.49 -45.74
CA GLY A 47 -23.36 -16.94 -45.87
C GLY A 47 -22.14 -17.79 -45.50
N SER A 48 -20.92 -17.22 -45.46
CA SER A 48 -19.70 -17.94 -45.06
C SER A 48 -19.55 -18.10 -43.55
N TRP A 49 -20.41 -17.48 -42.74
CA TRP A 49 -20.31 -17.47 -41.28
C TRP A 49 -20.82 -18.75 -40.60
N ARG A 50 -21.12 -19.82 -41.36
CA ARG A 50 -21.70 -21.06 -40.82
C ARG A 50 -20.82 -21.70 -39.73
N GLY A 51 -19.50 -21.65 -39.89
CA GLY A 51 -18.53 -22.18 -38.92
C GLY A 51 -18.31 -21.31 -37.68
N ILE A 52 -18.86 -20.09 -37.66
CA ILE A 52 -18.66 -19.13 -36.57
C ILE A 52 -19.84 -19.24 -35.61
N LEU A 53 -19.55 -19.37 -34.31
CA LEU A 53 -20.51 -19.68 -33.26
C LEU A 53 -21.35 -20.93 -33.62
N PRO A 54 -20.72 -22.09 -33.86
CA PRO A 54 -21.42 -23.29 -34.34
C PRO A 54 -22.48 -23.80 -33.35
N GLN A 55 -22.29 -23.51 -32.05
CA GLN A 55 -23.19 -23.93 -30.98
C GLN A 55 -24.25 -22.87 -30.62
N ALA A 56 -24.26 -21.71 -31.29
CA ALA A 56 -25.25 -20.68 -31.02
C ALA A 56 -26.61 -21.05 -31.61
N ARG A 57 -27.66 -20.99 -30.77
CA ARG A 57 -29.05 -21.30 -31.16
C ARG A 57 -29.66 -20.25 -32.09
N ALA A 58 -29.28 -18.99 -31.87
CA ALA A 58 -29.67 -17.85 -32.69
C ALA A 58 -28.42 -17.02 -32.98
N LYS A 59 -28.31 -16.51 -34.21
CA LYS A 59 -27.20 -15.66 -34.66
C LYS A 59 -27.77 -14.35 -35.19
N ALA A 60 -27.16 -13.24 -34.82
CA ALA A 60 -27.51 -11.91 -35.31
C ALA A 60 -26.25 -11.14 -35.70
N SER A 61 -26.34 -10.31 -36.73
CA SER A 61 -25.29 -9.34 -37.04
C SER A 61 -25.18 -8.35 -35.88
N PHE A 62 -23.94 -8.03 -35.49
CA PHE A 62 -23.66 -7.09 -34.41
C PHE A 62 -22.63 -6.07 -34.90
N SER A 63 -22.96 -4.79 -34.81
CA SER A 63 -22.10 -3.70 -35.29
C SER A 63 -21.51 -2.94 -34.10
N CYS A 64 -20.24 -2.59 -34.21
CA CYS A 64 -19.51 -1.75 -33.27
C CYS A 64 -18.65 -0.76 -34.05
N ALA A 65 -18.43 0.44 -33.52
CA ALA A 65 -17.62 1.45 -34.19
C ALA A 65 -16.20 0.91 -34.45
N GLY A 66 -15.77 0.96 -35.71
CA GLY A 66 -14.46 0.46 -36.16
C GLY A 66 -14.39 -1.03 -36.46
N ALA A 67 -15.44 -1.81 -36.16
CA ALA A 67 -15.49 -3.23 -36.53
C ALA A 67 -15.86 -3.39 -38.01
N LEU A 68 -15.12 -4.24 -38.73
CA LEU A 68 -15.42 -4.65 -40.11
C LEU A 68 -16.64 -5.57 -40.18
N ALA A 69 -16.73 -6.48 -39.20
CA ALA A 69 -17.81 -7.44 -39.10
C ALA A 69 -18.01 -7.80 -37.63
N GLY A 70 -19.24 -8.16 -37.28
CA GLY A 70 -19.52 -8.68 -35.97
C GLY A 70 -20.76 -9.57 -35.95
N ILE A 71 -20.73 -10.55 -35.07
CA ILE A 71 -21.79 -11.53 -34.90
C ILE A 71 -22.03 -11.76 -33.42
N SER A 72 -23.28 -11.83 -33.04
CA SER A 72 -23.74 -12.20 -31.70
C SER A 72 -24.51 -13.50 -31.77
N GLY A 73 -24.31 -14.38 -30.79
CA GLY A 73 -25.05 -15.62 -30.67
C GLY A 73 -25.43 -15.96 -29.23
N GLN A 74 -26.53 -16.68 -29.06
CA GLN A 74 -26.99 -17.20 -27.77
C GLN A 74 -26.56 -18.67 -27.60
N GLN A 75 -25.77 -18.97 -26.57
CA GLN A 75 -25.21 -20.30 -26.30
C GLN A 75 -25.21 -20.57 -24.79
N GLU A 76 -25.61 -21.79 -24.37
CA GLU A 76 -25.48 -22.28 -22.97
C GLU A 76 -26.03 -21.33 -21.88
N GLY A 77 -27.10 -20.59 -22.18
CA GLY A 77 -27.70 -19.64 -21.22
C GLY A 77 -26.98 -18.29 -21.14
N GLY A 78 -26.04 -18.03 -22.05
CA GLY A 78 -25.32 -16.77 -22.18
C GLY A 78 -25.27 -16.23 -23.63
N THR A 79 -24.71 -15.03 -23.77
CA THR A 79 -24.49 -14.36 -25.05
C THR A 79 -23.00 -14.36 -25.38
N ILE A 80 -22.63 -14.71 -26.60
CA ILE A 80 -21.28 -14.55 -27.13
C ILE A 80 -21.27 -13.63 -28.33
N ARG A 81 -20.34 -12.69 -28.38
CA ARG A 81 -20.14 -11.74 -29.47
C ARG A 81 -18.71 -11.85 -29.98
N VAL A 82 -18.56 -11.80 -31.29
CA VAL A 82 -17.28 -11.78 -31.98
C VAL A 82 -17.25 -10.53 -32.86
N LEU A 83 -16.21 -9.71 -32.72
CA LEU A 83 -15.98 -8.50 -33.49
C LEU A 83 -14.64 -8.60 -34.21
N LEU A 84 -14.63 -8.31 -35.50
CA LEU A 84 -13.44 -8.32 -36.35
C LEU A 84 -13.04 -6.91 -36.76
N PHE A 85 -11.74 -6.62 -36.71
CA PHE A 85 -11.16 -5.33 -37.08
C PHE A 85 -10.12 -5.47 -38.21
N GLU A 86 -9.83 -4.34 -38.87
CA GLU A 86 -8.86 -4.26 -39.99
C GLU A 86 -7.40 -4.51 -39.56
N GLY A 87 -7.07 -4.35 -38.28
CA GLY A 87 -5.73 -4.60 -37.78
C GLY A 87 -5.72 -4.69 -36.26
N GLU A 88 -4.62 -5.18 -35.70
CA GLU A 88 -4.48 -5.36 -34.25
C GLU A 88 -4.53 -4.02 -33.52
N LYS A 89 -3.96 -2.97 -34.13
CA LYS A 89 -4.02 -1.61 -33.59
C LYS A 89 -5.46 -1.12 -33.46
N GLY A 90 -6.27 -1.29 -34.51
CA GLY A 90 -7.69 -0.92 -34.50
C GLY A 90 -8.49 -1.74 -33.48
N ALA A 91 -8.23 -3.04 -33.39
CA ALA A 91 -8.85 -3.90 -32.38
C ALA A 91 -8.49 -3.47 -30.95
N ARG A 92 -7.24 -3.08 -30.70
CA ARG A 92 -6.77 -2.63 -29.38
C ARG A 92 -7.39 -1.31 -28.96
N GLU A 93 -7.45 -0.33 -29.87
CA GLU A 93 -8.10 0.96 -29.61
C GLU A 93 -9.61 0.80 -29.37
N ALA A 94 -10.26 -0.09 -30.12
CA ALA A 94 -11.67 -0.41 -29.93
C ALA A 94 -11.92 -1.19 -28.63
N PHE A 95 -11.02 -2.09 -28.25
CA PHE A 95 -11.13 -2.92 -27.05
C PHE A 95 -11.24 -2.10 -25.77
N GLU A 96 -10.43 -1.05 -25.62
CA GLU A 96 -10.50 -0.22 -24.42
C GLU A 96 -11.90 0.40 -24.27
N LYS A 97 -12.40 1.07 -25.31
CA LYS A 97 -13.73 1.71 -25.30
C LYS A 97 -14.86 0.69 -25.14
N TYR A 98 -14.79 -0.41 -25.90
CA TYR A 98 -15.81 -1.46 -25.89
C TYR A 98 -15.90 -2.15 -24.52
N SER A 99 -14.75 -2.52 -23.96
CA SER A 99 -14.71 -3.24 -22.67
C SER A 99 -15.17 -2.36 -21.50
N GLU A 100 -14.89 -1.05 -21.53
CA GLU A 100 -15.39 -0.11 -20.53
C GLU A 100 -16.90 0.08 -20.63
N GLN A 101 -17.42 0.17 -21.85
CA GLN A 101 -18.86 0.21 -22.08
C GLN A 101 -19.55 -1.08 -21.63
N ALA A 102 -18.95 -2.24 -21.91
CA ALA A 102 -19.48 -3.55 -21.51
C ALA A 102 -19.54 -3.71 -19.98
N ALA A 103 -18.52 -3.22 -19.27
CA ALA A 103 -18.44 -3.25 -17.81
C ALA A 103 -19.22 -2.11 -17.12
N GLN A 104 -20.00 -1.31 -17.84
CA GLN A 104 -20.74 -0.22 -17.24
C GLN A 104 -21.77 -0.76 -16.22
N GLY A 105 -21.59 -0.44 -14.94
CA GLY A 105 -22.46 -0.89 -13.84
C GLY A 105 -21.93 -2.07 -13.02
N SER A 106 -20.72 -2.60 -13.31
CA SER A 106 -20.13 -3.70 -12.51
C SER A 106 -19.49 -3.28 -11.18
N GLY A 107 -19.34 -1.97 -10.93
CA GLY A 107 -18.79 -1.45 -9.67
C GLY A 107 -17.40 -1.99 -9.34
N VAL A 108 -17.28 -2.64 -8.18
CA VAL A 108 -16.01 -3.21 -7.66
C VAL A 108 -15.69 -4.61 -8.20
N HIS A 109 -16.63 -5.28 -8.86
CA HIS A 109 -16.47 -6.66 -9.34
C HIS A 109 -15.91 -6.71 -10.77
N GLN A 110 -14.77 -6.05 -11.00
CA GLN A 110 -14.11 -6.04 -12.30
C GLN A 110 -12.60 -6.32 -12.18
N SER A 111 -12.05 -6.94 -13.22
CA SER A 111 -10.62 -7.26 -13.35
C SER A 111 -10.17 -6.95 -14.76
N LYS A 112 -9.19 -6.04 -14.89
CA LYS A 112 -8.64 -5.57 -16.17
C LYS A 112 -7.17 -5.99 -16.28
N GLY A 113 -6.78 -6.49 -17.44
CA GLY A 113 -5.40 -6.86 -17.78
C GLY A 113 -5.09 -6.57 -19.24
N PRO A 114 -3.84 -6.78 -19.68
CA PRO A 114 -3.46 -6.60 -21.09
C PRO A 114 -4.30 -7.51 -21.99
N GLY A 115 -5.20 -6.91 -22.79
CA GLY A 115 -6.08 -7.64 -23.71
C GLY A 115 -7.21 -8.43 -23.06
N TYR A 116 -7.55 -8.17 -21.80
CA TYR A 116 -8.64 -8.85 -21.10
C TYR A 116 -9.37 -7.91 -20.13
N HIS A 117 -10.69 -8.07 -20.05
CA HIS A 117 -11.53 -7.39 -19.07
C HIS A 117 -12.65 -8.34 -18.65
N ALA A 118 -12.70 -8.75 -17.39
CA ALA A 118 -13.87 -9.42 -16.82
C ALA A 118 -14.58 -8.55 -15.81
N TYR A 119 -15.88 -8.74 -15.72
CA TYR A 119 -16.76 -7.98 -14.85
C TYR A 119 -17.94 -8.82 -14.36
N GLY A 120 -18.52 -8.44 -13.23
CA GLY A 120 -19.76 -8.98 -12.70
C GLY A 120 -20.73 -7.86 -12.38
N ILE A 121 -21.99 -8.00 -12.80
CA ILE A 121 -23.09 -7.08 -12.49
C ILE A 121 -24.01 -7.81 -11.51
N GLU A 122 -23.78 -7.60 -10.22
CA GLU A 122 -24.45 -8.32 -9.14
C GLU A 122 -25.98 -8.17 -9.20
N GLU A 123 -26.47 -6.96 -9.48
CA GLU A 123 -27.90 -6.67 -9.63
C GLU A 123 -28.60 -7.54 -10.68
N LYS A 124 -27.86 -7.99 -11.70
CA LYS A 124 -28.38 -8.81 -12.80
C LYS A 124 -27.98 -10.28 -12.69
N GLY A 125 -27.06 -10.62 -11.77
CA GLY A 125 -26.43 -11.94 -11.72
C GLY A 125 -25.70 -12.30 -13.03
N ILE A 126 -25.14 -11.30 -13.73
CA ILE A 126 -24.46 -11.51 -15.02
C ILE A 126 -22.96 -11.32 -14.83
N HIS A 127 -22.20 -12.26 -15.35
CA HIS A 127 -20.76 -12.17 -15.49
C HIS A 127 -20.40 -11.99 -16.96
N GLY A 128 -19.51 -11.04 -17.23
CA GLY A 128 -19.02 -10.75 -18.56
C GLY A 128 -17.51 -10.90 -18.65
N ARG A 129 -17.03 -11.27 -19.83
CA ARG A 129 -15.61 -11.39 -20.15
C ARG A 129 -15.37 -10.91 -21.56
N VAL A 130 -14.45 -9.98 -21.72
CA VAL A 130 -14.00 -9.44 -23.00
C VAL A 130 -12.53 -9.80 -23.17
N GLU A 131 -12.16 -10.37 -24.32
CA GLU A 131 -10.78 -10.69 -24.67
C GLU A 131 -10.41 -10.15 -26.05
N LEU A 132 -9.21 -9.58 -26.12
CA LEU A 132 -8.57 -9.16 -27.36
C LEU A 132 -7.64 -10.29 -27.83
N VAL A 133 -7.92 -10.85 -28.99
CA VAL A 133 -7.12 -11.91 -29.61
C VAL A 133 -6.70 -11.44 -31.00
N GLY A 134 -5.50 -10.85 -31.10
CA GLY A 134 -5.00 -10.23 -32.34
C GLY A 134 -5.95 -9.16 -32.87
N ARG A 135 -6.65 -9.47 -33.96
CA ARG A 135 -7.61 -8.58 -34.65
C ARG A 135 -9.07 -8.79 -34.23
N LEU A 136 -9.33 -9.70 -33.29
CA LEU A 136 -10.67 -10.01 -32.80
C LEU A 136 -10.89 -9.50 -31.38
N ILE A 137 -12.11 -9.04 -31.12
CA ILE A 137 -12.64 -8.93 -29.75
C ILE A 137 -13.68 -10.03 -29.56
N LEU A 138 -13.46 -10.86 -28.55
CA LEU A 138 -14.41 -11.84 -28.05
C LEU A 138 -15.08 -11.31 -26.81
N HIS A 139 -16.40 -11.44 -26.73
CA HIS A 139 -17.16 -11.03 -25.56
C HIS A 139 -18.18 -12.11 -25.21
N ALA A 140 -18.05 -12.72 -24.03
CA ALA A 140 -19.03 -13.65 -23.49
C ALA A 140 -19.69 -13.07 -22.24
N GLU A 141 -21.01 -13.22 -22.12
CA GLU A 141 -21.82 -12.86 -20.96
C GLU A 141 -22.68 -14.04 -20.55
N GLY A 142 -22.80 -14.33 -19.26
CA GLY A 142 -23.58 -15.45 -18.75
C GLY A 142 -23.71 -15.44 -17.23
N PRO A 143 -24.51 -16.36 -16.67
CA PRO A 143 -24.78 -16.41 -15.23
C PRO A 143 -23.63 -17.01 -14.40
N ASP A 144 -22.71 -17.74 -15.04
CA ASP A 144 -21.59 -18.41 -14.37
C ASP A 144 -20.26 -18.01 -15.04
N PRO A 145 -19.28 -17.47 -14.29
CA PRO A 145 -17.94 -17.20 -14.78
C PRO A 145 -17.25 -18.43 -15.41
N GLY A 146 -17.54 -19.64 -14.92
CA GLY A 146 -16.97 -20.89 -15.42
C GLY A 146 -17.37 -21.20 -16.86
N LEU A 147 -18.58 -20.81 -17.26
CA LEU A 147 -19.12 -21.03 -18.61
C LEU A 147 -18.52 -20.06 -19.66
N LEU A 148 -18.04 -18.90 -19.24
CA LEU A 148 -17.56 -17.89 -20.19
C LEU A 148 -16.35 -18.37 -21.00
N GLU A 149 -15.44 -19.12 -20.37
CA GLU A 149 -14.26 -19.67 -21.06
C GLU A 149 -14.63 -20.78 -22.05
N SER A 150 -15.57 -21.67 -21.68
CA SER A 150 -16.05 -22.71 -22.59
C SER A 150 -16.78 -22.12 -23.79
N MET A 151 -17.61 -21.09 -23.58
CA MET A 151 -18.29 -20.36 -24.65
C MET A 151 -17.27 -19.71 -25.62
N MET A 152 -16.25 -19.02 -25.09
CA MET A 152 -15.19 -18.42 -25.93
C MET A 152 -14.43 -19.47 -26.73
N ALA A 153 -14.06 -20.59 -26.10
CA ALA A 153 -13.38 -21.69 -26.78
C ALA A 153 -14.26 -22.38 -27.86
N ALA A 154 -15.57 -22.45 -27.63
CA ALA A 154 -16.55 -23.03 -28.56
C ALA A 154 -16.98 -22.08 -29.69
N SER A 155 -16.48 -20.84 -29.71
CA SER A 155 -16.85 -19.82 -30.69
C SER A 155 -16.48 -20.18 -32.14
N GLY A 156 -15.53 -21.10 -32.33
CA GLY A 156 -15.05 -21.51 -33.66
C GLY A 156 -14.12 -20.51 -34.33
N VAL A 157 -13.84 -19.35 -33.71
CA VAL A 157 -12.91 -18.32 -34.24
C VAL A 157 -11.56 -18.31 -33.52
N VAL A 158 -11.47 -19.02 -32.41
CA VAL A 158 -10.24 -19.18 -31.64
C VAL A 158 -10.01 -20.63 -31.26
N ARG A 159 -8.73 -20.98 -31.10
CA ARG A 159 -8.29 -22.27 -30.58
C ARG A 159 -7.52 -22.05 -29.29
N ARG A 160 -7.62 -22.99 -28.35
CA ARG A 160 -6.83 -22.95 -27.12
C ARG A 160 -5.36 -23.08 -27.47
N ASN A 161 -4.53 -22.17 -26.97
CA ASN A 161 -3.10 -22.23 -27.21
C ASN A 161 -2.50 -23.42 -26.44
N PRO A 162 -1.89 -24.43 -27.10
CA PRO A 162 -1.27 -25.56 -26.39
C PRO A 162 -0.06 -25.15 -25.55
N LYS A 163 0.52 -23.97 -25.83
CA LYS A 163 1.60 -23.38 -25.04
C LYS A 163 1.10 -22.53 -23.86
N ALA A 164 -0.20 -22.33 -23.72
CA ALA A 164 -0.75 -21.64 -22.55
C ALA A 164 -0.37 -22.39 -21.29
N ASN A 165 0.16 -21.66 -20.31
CA ASN A 165 0.65 -22.24 -19.07
C ASN A 165 0.05 -21.48 -17.87
N TRP A 166 0.53 -21.79 -16.67
CA TRP A 166 0.06 -21.14 -15.45
C TRP A 166 0.20 -19.60 -15.48
N MET A 167 1.20 -19.05 -16.18
CA MET A 167 1.42 -17.60 -16.30
C MET A 167 0.28 -16.93 -17.07
N SER A 168 -0.22 -17.58 -18.12
CA SER A 168 -1.38 -17.12 -18.88
C SER A 168 -2.61 -16.96 -17.99
N ASN A 169 -2.72 -17.78 -16.94
CA ASN A 169 -3.85 -17.79 -16.01
C ASN A 169 -3.66 -16.96 -14.75
N MET A 170 -2.43 -16.55 -14.42
CA MET A 170 -2.07 -15.87 -13.18
C MET A 170 -2.87 -14.58 -12.93
N PHE A 171 -3.29 -13.87 -13.98
CA PHE A 171 -4.08 -12.63 -13.87
C PHE A 171 -5.59 -12.86 -13.88
N SER A 172 -6.06 -14.11 -13.84
CA SER A 172 -7.49 -14.36 -13.67
C SER A 172 -7.93 -14.16 -12.22
N LEU A 173 -9.22 -13.87 -12.03
CA LEU A 173 -9.85 -13.75 -10.71
C LEU A 173 -9.61 -15.00 -9.83
N ALA A 174 -9.47 -16.18 -10.44
CA ALA A 174 -9.21 -17.42 -9.71
C ALA A 174 -7.83 -17.46 -9.02
N TYR A 175 -6.83 -16.78 -9.57
CA TYR A 175 -5.47 -16.76 -9.01
C TYR A 175 -5.20 -15.56 -8.10
N LEU A 176 -6.11 -14.57 -8.08
CA LEU A 176 -6.05 -13.41 -7.19
C LEU A 176 -5.83 -13.77 -5.70
N PRO A 177 -6.53 -14.72 -5.07
CA PRO A 177 -6.28 -15.06 -3.67
C PRO A 177 -4.87 -15.60 -3.41
N TYR A 178 -4.31 -16.37 -4.35
CA TYR A 178 -2.93 -16.89 -4.24
C TYR A 178 -1.90 -15.77 -4.39
N MET A 179 -2.13 -14.82 -5.31
CA MET A 179 -1.29 -13.63 -5.43
C MET A 179 -1.32 -12.79 -4.16
N ILE A 180 -2.52 -12.52 -3.61
CA ILE A 180 -2.69 -11.80 -2.35
C ILE A 180 -1.95 -12.52 -1.22
N MET A 181 -2.12 -13.84 -1.09
CA MET A 181 -1.43 -14.63 -0.08
C MET A 181 0.10 -14.56 -0.25
N GLY A 182 0.61 -14.66 -1.48
CA GLY A 182 2.03 -14.50 -1.78
C GLY A 182 2.56 -13.12 -1.41
N PHE A 183 1.80 -12.05 -1.72
CA PHE A 183 2.13 -10.69 -1.32
C PHE A 183 2.10 -10.48 0.19
N LEU A 184 1.15 -11.08 0.90
CA LEU A 184 1.08 -11.02 2.36
C LEU A 184 2.28 -11.72 3.00
N LEU A 185 2.64 -12.90 2.49
CA LEU A 185 3.82 -13.64 2.96
C LEU A 185 5.11 -12.84 2.70
N TYR A 186 5.25 -12.30 1.48
CA TYR A 186 6.37 -11.44 1.10
C TYR A 186 6.44 -10.20 1.99
N SER A 187 5.31 -9.52 2.21
CA SER A 187 5.22 -8.33 3.06
C SER A 187 5.59 -8.65 4.51
N GLY A 188 5.12 -9.78 5.05
CA GLY A 188 5.48 -10.24 6.39
C GLY A 188 6.99 -10.44 6.55
N LEU A 189 7.64 -11.05 5.55
CA LEU A 189 9.10 -11.21 5.53
C LEU A 189 9.80 -9.85 5.40
N GLN A 190 9.34 -8.99 4.50
CA GLN A 190 9.92 -7.66 4.26
C GLN A 190 9.81 -6.75 5.49
N LEU A 191 8.70 -6.78 6.23
CA LEU A 191 8.54 -5.98 7.45
C LEU A 191 9.65 -6.24 8.47
N ARG A 192 10.09 -7.50 8.62
CA ARG A 192 11.22 -7.86 9.49
C ARG A 192 12.54 -7.26 8.99
N ILE A 193 12.77 -7.27 7.68
CA ILE A 193 13.99 -6.73 7.08
C ILE A 193 13.97 -5.19 7.11
N TRP A 194 12.85 -4.56 6.78
CA TRP A 194 12.64 -3.10 6.84
C TRP A 194 12.91 -2.55 8.23
N ASN A 195 12.41 -3.22 9.27
CA ASN A 195 12.69 -2.82 10.64
C ASN A 195 14.19 -2.86 10.96
N ARG A 196 14.91 -3.90 10.52
CA ARG A 196 16.36 -4.02 10.75
C ARG A 196 17.16 -2.99 9.96
N VAL A 197 16.86 -2.84 8.67
CA VAL A 197 17.54 -1.91 7.75
C VAL A 197 17.28 -0.47 8.17
N GLY A 198 16.03 -0.14 8.50
CA GLY A 198 15.64 1.18 8.98
C GLY A 198 16.31 1.54 10.31
N SER A 199 16.30 0.60 11.27
CA SER A 199 16.98 0.77 12.56
C SER A 199 18.48 1.00 12.40
N TRP A 200 19.13 0.25 11.51
CA TRP A 200 20.54 0.43 11.17
C TRP A 200 20.84 1.77 10.48
N ALA A 201 19.97 2.18 9.55
CA ALA A 201 20.17 3.41 8.79
C ALA A 201 20.02 4.67 9.65
N ALA A 202 19.13 4.62 10.65
CA ALA A 202 18.87 5.71 11.57
C ALA A 202 19.70 5.62 12.88
N ALA A 203 20.61 4.64 12.99
CA ALA A 203 21.50 4.53 14.13
C ALA A 203 22.55 5.65 14.13
N VAL A 204 22.79 6.23 15.30
CA VAL A 204 23.82 7.24 15.53
C VAL A 204 24.95 6.58 16.30
N ALA A 205 26.14 6.55 15.69
CA ALA A 205 27.33 5.96 16.29
C ALA A 205 27.76 6.73 17.53
N ALA A 206 28.44 6.03 18.44
CA ALA A 206 29.15 6.65 19.55
C ALA A 206 30.16 7.70 19.03
N ARG A 207 30.44 8.73 19.84
CA ARG A 207 31.46 9.72 19.48
C ARG A 207 32.83 9.05 19.35
N PRO A 208 33.60 9.33 18.28
CA PRO A 208 34.94 8.76 18.12
C PRO A 208 35.83 9.13 19.30
N GLY A 209 36.61 8.17 19.80
CA GLY A 209 37.57 8.40 20.90
C GLY A 209 36.98 8.40 22.31
N VAL A 210 35.68 8.12 22.48
CA VAL A 210 35.05 7.98 23.80
C VAL A 210 34.98 6.51 24.20
N GLU A 211 35.56 6.16 25.34
CA GLU A 211 35.42 4.81 25.90
C GLU A 211 33.99 4.55 26.44
N PRO A 212 33.37 3.40 26.11
CA PRO A 212 32.01 3.10 26.57
C PRO A 212 31.95 2.93 28.08
N VAL A 213 31.15 3.77 28.74
CA VAL A 213 30.85 3.61 30.17
C VAL A 213 30.00 2.36 30.43
N GLY A 214 29.96 1.89 31.68
CA GLY A 214 29.05 0.82 32.10
C GLY A 214 27.57 1.23 32.05
N GLU A 215 26.66 0.26 31.92
CA GLU A 215 25.22 0.52 31.83
C GLU A 215 24.69 1.38 32.98
N SER A 216 25.09 1.10 34.22
CA SER A 216 24.66 1.85 35.41
C SER A 216 25.07 3.33 35.33
N GLU A 217 26.24 3.61 34.75
CA GLU A 217 26.73 4.96 34.55
C GLU A 217 25.93 5.69 33.46
N LEU A 218 25.64 5.01 32.34
CA LEU A 218 24.77 5.56 31.30
C LEU A 218 23.38 5.88 31.85
N ARG A 219 22.78 4.99 32.65
CA ARG A 219 21.48 5.21 33.29
C ARG A 219 21.50 6.46 34.17
N ARG A 220 22.54 6.59 35.01
CA ARG A 220 22.72 7.75 35.88
C ARG A 220 22.79 9.05 35.07
N ARG A 221 23.56 9.07 33.98
CA ARG A 221 23.68 10.23 33.07
C ARG A 221 22.35 10.57 32.39
N LEU A 222 21.60 9.57 31.94
CA LEU A 222 20.27 9.76 31.35
C LEU A 222 19.26 10.33 32.35
N LEU A 223 19.31 9.90 33.61
CA LEU A 223 18.47 10.45 34.68
C LEU A 223 18.90 11.86 35.09
N ALA A 224 20.19 12.20 34.97
CA ALA A 224 20.72 13.53 35.27
C ALA A 224 20.20 14.62 34.31
N ILE A 225 19.73 14.26 33.12
CA ILE A 225 19.03 15.17 32.18
C ILE A 225 17.86 15.88 32.88
N ASN A 226 17.25 15.25 33.90
CA ASN A 226 16.17 15.86 34.66
C ASN A 226 16.58 17.11 35.45
N GLN A 227 17.87 17.32 35.70
CA GLN A 227 18.40 18.49 36.40
C GLN A 227 18.65 19.68 35.45
N GLU A 228 18.64 19.43 34.14
CA GLU A 228 18.75 20.48 33.12
C GLU A 228 17.39 21.16 32.89
N ASP A 229 17.41 22.36 32.31
CA ASP A 229 16.20 23.11 31.95
C ASP A 229 15.57 22.56 30.66
N VAL A 230 15.12 21.31 30.72
CA VAL A 230 14.50 20.60 29.59
C VAL A 230 12.98 20.43 29.79
N PRO A 231 12.19 20.47 28.70
CA PRO A 231 10.72 20.36 28.79
C PRO A 231 10.23 18.91 28.96
N PHE A 232 11.12 17.95 29.24
CA PHE A 232 10.81 16.54 29.42
C PHE A 232 11.48 15.95 30.66
N GLN A 233 11.01 14.79 31.09
CA GLN A 233 11.56 14.03 32.20
C GLN A 233 11.88 12.61 31.76
N VAL A 234 12.98 12.07 32.26
CA VAL A 234 13.40 10.68 32.09
C VAL A 234 13.12 9.94 33.38
N VAL A 235 12.27 8.92 33.34
CA VAL A 235 11.89 8.14 34.51
C VAL A 235 12.26 6.68 34.32
N GLU A 236 12.82 6.06 35.34
CA GLU A 236 13.04 4.61 35.34
C GLU A 236 11.75 3.86 35.64
N LYS A 237 11.40 2.91 34.77
CA LYS A 237 10.24 2.02 34.90
C LYS A 237 10.70 0.63 35.34
N ARG A 238 9.75 -0.13 35.91
CA ARG A 238 9.96 -1.53 36.30
C ARG A 238 10.57 -2.34 35.14
N GLY A 239 11.58 -3.15 35.45
CA GLY A 239 12.31 -3.96 34.48
C GLY A 239 13.46 -3.24 33.78
N GLY A 240 14.01 -2.17 34.38
CA GLY A 240 15.22 -1.50 33.90
C GLY A 240 15.01 -0.76 32.58
N LYS A 241 13.81 -0.25 32.29
CA LYS A 241 13.58 0.59 31.11
C LYS A 241 13.55 2.04 31.53
N LEU A 242 14.04 2.93 30.68
CA LEU A 242 13.93 4.37 30.89
C LEU A 242 12.84 4.89 29.94
N GLU A 243 11.97 5.76 30.43
CA GLU A 243 10.92 6.39 29.63
C GLU A 243 11.10 7.91 29.69
N ALA A 244 11.34 8.54 28.55
CA ALA A 244 11.39 9.99 28.41
C ALA A 244 9.99 10.50 27.99
N THR A 245 9.39 11.35 28.83
CA THR A 245 8.04 11.91 28.65
C THR A 245 8.05 13.41 28.85
N TRP A 246 7.21 14.16 28.13
CA TRP A 246 7.04 15.60 28.37
C TRP A 246 6.58 15.92 29.81
N ARG A 247 7.08 17.02 30.38
CA ARG A 247 6.68 17.53 31.70
C ARG A 247 5.40 18.38 31.58
N LEU A 248 4.24 17.71 31.62
CA LEU A 248 2.95 18.37 31.38
C LEU A 248 2.37 19.09 32.59
N ALA A 249 2.75 18.64 33.79
CA ALA A 249 2.23 19.15 35.05
C ALA A 249 3.09 20.25 35.68
N ASP A 250 4.23 20.59 35.08
CA ASP A 250 5.14 21.60 35.60
C ASP A 250 4.61 23.00 35.23
N ALA A 251 4.44 23.88 36.22
CA ALA A 251 3.85 25.21 36.06
C ALA A 251 4.56 26.07 35.00
N LYS A 252 5.86 25.81 34.77
CA LYS A 252 6.68 26.49 33.75
C LYS A 252 6.23 26.14 32.31
N TRP A 253 5.67 24.95 32.11
CA TRP A 253 5.30 24.42 30.78
C TRP A 253 3.78 24.23 30.62
N ALA A 254 3.02 24.20 31.71
CA ALA A 254 1.57 24.08 31.74
C ALA A 254 0.85 25.23 31.00
N GLY A 255 1.41 26.45 31.05
CA GLY A 255 0.87 27.62 30.34
C GLY A 255 0.95 27.52 28.81
N ILE A 256 1.94 26.78 28.28
CA ILE A 256 2.10 26.55 26.84
C ILE A 256 1.15 25.46 26.33
N MET A 257 0.80 24.51 27.21
CA MET A 257 -0.10 23.38 26.91
C MET A 257 -1.58 23.71 27.10
N SER A 258 -1.96 24.62 28.00
CA SER A 258 -3.36 25.00 28.21
C SER A 258 -3.93 25.85 27.05
N LEU A 259 -3.06 26.55 26.32
CA LEU A 259 -3.42 27.35 25.14
C LEU A 259 -3.51 26.52 23.85
N ASN A 260 -2.77 25.42 23.76
CA ASN A 260 -2.72 24.54 22.60
C ASN A 260 -3.46 23.25 22.93
N LYS A 261 -4.55 22.92 22.23
CA LYS A 261 -5.31 21.67 22.43
C LYS A 261 -4.47 20.44 22.08
N VAL A 262 -3.52 20.06 22.94
CA VAL A 262 -2.56 18.98 22.69
C VAL A 262 -3.29 17.65 22.72
N SER A 263 -3.43 17.06 21.53
CA SER A 263 -4.15 15.80 21.30
C SER A 263 -3.24 14.58 21.27
N GLU A 264 -1.92 14.77 21.09
CA GLU A 264 -0.91 13.70 21.04
C GLU A 264 0.37 14.09 21.81
N LEU A 265 0.88 13.18 22.63
CA LEU A 265 2.19 13.22 23.29
C LEU A 265 3.13 12.20 22.70
N ARG A 266 4.41 12.54 22.65
CA ARG A 266 5.48 11.61 22.27
C ARG A 266 6.24 11.13 23.50
N VAL A 267 6.52 9.83 23.54
CA VAL A 267 7.25 9.15 24.60
C VAL A 267 8.38 8.35 23.97
N ILE A 268 9.60 8.47 24.48
CA ILE A 268 10.73 7.64 24.04
C ILE A 268 11.07 6.62 25.11
N GLN A 269 10.89 5.34 24.80
CA GLN A 269 11.33 4.24 25.66
C GLN A 269 12.74 3.82 25.28
N LEU A 270 13.66 3.91 26.23
CA LEU A 270 15.06 3.56 26.07
C LEU A 270 15.35 2.24 26.78
N ARG A 271 16.10 1.38 26.10
CA ARG A 271 16.62 0.12 26.63
C ARG A 271 18.12 0.00 26.34
N PRO A 272 18.98 0.27 27.33
CA PRO A 272 20.39 -0.05 27.25
C PRO A 272 20.61 -1.56 27.09
N CYS A 273 21.62 -1.93 26.29
CA CYS A 273 22.15 -3.28 26.16
C CYS A 273 23.67 -3.24 26.34
N GLU A 274 24.14 -3.64 27.52
CA GLU A 274 25.56 -3.61 27.92
C GLU A 274 26.47 -4.39 26.97
N GLU A 275 26.08 -5.62 26.60
CA GLU A 275 26.88 -6.52 25.75
C GLU A 275 27.30 -5.90 24.42
N ARG A 276 26.43 -5.06 23.84
CA ARG A 276 26.66 -4.45 22.52
C ARG A 276 26.99 -2.97 22.59
N LYS A 277 26.91 -2.35 23.78
CA LYS A 277 26.98 -0.89 23.97
C LYS A 277 26.03 -0.13 23.04
N VAL A 278 24.81 -0.67 22.89
CA VAL A 278 23.74 -0.08 22.08
C VAL A 278 22.56 0.28 22.99
N CYS A 279 22.09 1.51 22.92
CA CYS A 279 20.85 1.95 23.54
C CYS A 279 19.74 1.95 22.49
N ARG A 280 18.77 1.04 22.64
CA ARG A 280 17.62 0.94 21.74
C ARG A 280 16.53 1.91 22.17
N ALA A 281 16.07 2.74 21.24
CA ALA A 281 15.05 3.76 21.50
C ALA A 281 13.78 3.47 20.71
N LEU A 282 12.64 3.42 21.40
CA LEU A 282 11.33 3.19 20.82
C LEU A 282 10.46 4.43 21.03
N ASP A 283 10.12 5.10 19.93
CA ASP A 283 9.24 6.27 19.94
C ASP A 283 7.77 5.82 19.91
N ILE A 284 6.97 6.26 20.88
CA ILE A 284 5.56 5.91 21.07
C ILE A 284 4.74 7.21 21.11
N GLY A 285 3.75 7.32 20.24
CA GLY A 285 2.70 8.34 20.35
C GLY A 285 1.61 7.89 21.34
N LYS A 286 1.25 8.74 22.30
CA LYS A 286 0.10 8.55 23.19
C LYS A 286 -0.89 9.68 22.91
N SER A 287 -2.17 9.38 22.70
CA SER A 287 -3.17 10.44 22.60
C SER A 287 -3.48 10.98 23.99
N VAL A 288 -3.83 12.26 24.06
CA VAL A 288 -4.23 12.90 25.31
C VAL A 288 -5.58 13.54 25.15
N ARG A 289 -6.42 13.33 26.16
CA ARG A 289 -7.71 13.98 26.27
C ARG A 289 -7.74 14.74 27.60
N ALA A 290 -7.94 16.06 27.53
CA ALA A 290 -8.15 16.87 28.71
C ALA A 290 -9.59 16.65 29.21
N THR A 291 -9.74 16.14 30.42
CA THR A 291 -11.02 16.01 31.15
C THR A 291 -11.05 16.98 32.33
N ALA A 292 -12.24 17.27 32.86
CA ALA A 292 -12.41 18.22 33.97
C ALA A 292 -11.65 17.82 35.24
N ASP A 293 -11.31 16.53 35.38
CA ASP A 293 -10.60 15.95 36.53
C ASP A 293 -9.08 15.74 36.28
N GLY A 294 -8.54 16.11 35.11
CA GLY A 294 -7.11 15.96 34.78
C GLY A 294 -6.82 15.57 33.32
N LEU A 295 -5.58 15.19 33.04
CA LEU A 295 -5.16 14.70 31.72
C LEU A 295 -5.27 13.16 31.66
N GLU A 296 -6.20 12.64 30.88
CA GLU A 296 -6.26 11.21 30.57
C GLU A 296 -5.40 10.88 29.34
N MET A 297 -4.48 9.92 29.49
CA MET A 297 -3.63 9.43 28.41
C MET A 297 -4.23 8.15 27.80
N GLY A 298 -4.59 8.21 26.52
CA GLY A 298 -5.01 7.07 25.71
C GLY A 298 -3.88 6.57 24.80
N PHE A 299 -3.95 5.31 24.39
CA PHE A 299 -3.08 4.80 23.33
C PHE A 299 -3.71 5.17 21.97
N SER A 300 -3.05 5.99 21.17
CA SER A 300 -3.42 6.16 19.77
C SER A 300 -2.91 4.96 18.98
N LEU A 301 -3.60 4.51 17.93
CA LEU A 301 -3.12 3.49 16.97
C LEU A 301 -3.07 4.04 15.54
N SER A 302 -3.36 5.34 15.34
CA SER A 302 -3.30 5.96 14.02
C SER A 302 -1.85 6.20 13.59
N GLY A 303 -1.39 5.52 12.53
CA GLY A 303 -0.10 5.80 11.86
C GLY A 303 1.14 5.05 12.37
N PHE A 304 1.00 3.95 13.14
CA PHE A 304 2.09 3.32 13.90
C PHE A 304 3.16 2.56 13.11
N PHE A 305 2.95 2.32 11.82
CA PHE A 305 3.87 1.50 11.02
C PHE A 305 5.18 2.23 10.64
N PHE A 306 5.23 3.58 10.72
CA PHE A 306 6.38 4.36 10.25
C PHE A 306 6.89 5.48 11.20
N ARG A 307 6.30 5.66 12.39
CA ARG A 307 6.59 6.82 13.26
C ARG A 307 7.93 6.77 14.03
N GLY A 308 8.71 5.68 13.96
CA GLY A 308 10.01 5.57 14.65
C GLY A 308 11.25 5.94 13.80
N ILE A 309 11.11 6.01 12.48
CA ILE A 309 12.17 6.43 11.54
C ILE A 309 11.56 7.49 10.65
N ILE A 310 11.43 8.69 11.21
CA ILE A 310 10.84 9.81 10.51
C ILE A 310 11.95 10.52 9.74
N PHE A 311 11.99 10.34 8.42
CA PHE A 311 12.82 11.15 7.53
C PHE A 311 12.09 12.46 7.26
N GLY A 312 12.41 13.50 8.02
CA GLY A 312 11.88 14.86 7.83
C GLY A 312 10.38 14.96 8.05
N GLN A 313 9.92 15.07 9.30
CA GLN A 313 8.59 15.60 9.56
C GLN A 313 8.65 17.10 9.76
N TRP A 314 7.76 17.77 9.03
CA TRP A 314 7.31 19.12 9.30
C TRP A 314 5.84 18.98 9.70
N GLU A 315 5.56 18.99 11.01
CA GLU A 315 4.19 19.12 11.52
C GLU A 315 3.89 20.61 11.63
N TYR A 316 3.06 21.12 10.71
CA TYR A 316 2.49 22.46 10.74
C TYR A 316 1.10 22.34 11.37
N GLU A 317 0.90 22.87 12.58
CA GLU A 317 -0.43 23.08 13.14
C GLU A 317 -0.64 24.59 13.30
N ILE A 318 -1.31 25.21 12.32
CA ILE A 318 -1.75 26.60 12.43
C ILE A 318 -3.16 26.57 13.02
N GLN A 319 -3.31 26.90 14.30
CA GLN A 319 -4.63 27.14 14.89
C GLN A 319 -4.97 28.63 14.81
N TYR A 320 -6.05 28.95 14.10
CA TYR A 320 -6.74 30.23 14.18
C TYR A 320 -7.82 30.13 15.26
N GLY A 321 -7.78 31.03 16.25
CA GLY A 321 -8.74 31.06 17.35
C GLY A 321 -9.35 32.44 17.53
N PHE A 322 -10.61 32.48 17.95
CA PHE A 322 -11.26 33.71 18.40
C PHE A 322 -11.02 33.87 19.89
N THR A 323 -10.34 34.95 20.31
CA THR A 323 -10.19 35.29 21.72
C THR A 323 -11.17 36.42 22.07
N PHE A 324 -12.05 36.18 23.04
CA PHE A 324 -12.97 37.19 23.56
C PHE A 324 -12.30 37.92 24.72
N ARG A 325 -11.77 39.11 24.46
CA ARG A 325 -11.35 40.06 25.50
C ARG A 325 -12.15 41.34 25.34
N GLU A 326 -12.69 41.84 26.44
CA GLU A 326 -13.35 43.16 26.51
C GLU A 326 -14.51 43.34 25.52
N GLY A 327 -15.31 42.30 25.29
CA GLY A 327 -16.53 42.42 24.49
C GLY A 327 -16.31 42.60 22.99
N LYS A 328 -15.08 42.41 22.47
CA LYS A 328 -14.79 42.46 21.03
C LYS A 328 -14.14 41.16 20.56
N LEU A 329 -14.72 40.58 19.51
CA LEU A 329 -14.19 39.40 18.80
C LEU A 329 -12.93 39.84 18.03
N ARG A 330 -11.73 39.47 18.50
CA ARG A 330 -10.48 39.73 17.76
C ARG A 330 -9.94 38.43 17.16
N PHE A 331 -9.53 38.52 15.90
CA PHE A 331 -8.84 37.47 15.16
C PHE A 331 -7.33 37.65 15.40
N GLU A 332 -6.81 37.09 16.48
CA GLU A 332 -5.37 37.17 16.80
C GLU A 332 -4.75 35.77 16.79
N LYS A 333 -3.51 35.69 16.28
CA LYS A 333 -2.68 34.49 16.34
C LYS A 333 -2.41 34.15 17.80
N VAL A 334 -3.05 33.10 18.31
CA VAL A 334 -2.67 32.49 19.59
C VAL A 334 -1.31 31.82 19.38
N TYR A 335 -0.36 32.12 20.27
CA TYR A 335 1.06 31.74 20.26
C TYR A 335 1.40 30.42 19.55
N GLU A 336 2.37 30.50 18.63
CA GLU A 336 2.93 29.37 17.87
C GLU A 336 4.01 28.67 18.72
N TYR A 337 3.66 27.57 19.40
CA TYR A 337 4.65 26.69 20.03
C TYR A 337 4.83 25.41 19.22
N LYS A 338 6.02 25.22 18.67
CA LYS A 338 6.38 24.06 17.84
C LYS A 338 6.81 22.91 18.74
N PHE A 339 5.99 21.87 18.90
CA PHE A 339 6.44 20.61 19.51
C PHE A 339 7.40 19.89 18.56
N ASN A 340 8.68 20.30 18.60
CA ASN A 340 9.70 19.68 17.78
C ASN A 340 10.19 18.40 18.48
N HIS A 341 9.89 17.24 17.90
CA HIS A 341 10.38 15.94 18.40
C HIS A 341 11.91 15.89 18.53
N ASP A 342 12.63 16.66 17.72
CA ASP A 342 14.08 16.75 17.81
C ASP A 342 14.56 17.39 19.11
N GLU A 343 13.76 18.24 19.76
CA GLU A 343 14.11 18.87 21.04
C GLU A 343 14.14 17.86 22.19
N LEU A 344 13.30 16.83 22.12
CA LEU A 344 13.32 15.72 23.09
C LEU A 344 14.43 14.71 22.76
N LYS A 345 14.63 14.42 21.48
CA LYS A 345 15.56 13.39 21.02
C LYS A 345 17.03 13.82 21.11
N LYS A 346 17.36 15.07 20.77
CA LYS A 346 18.76 15.54 20.69
C LYS A 346 19.52 15.38 22.01
N PRO A 347 19.03 15.85 23.17
CA PRO A 347 19.79 15.71 24.42
C PRO A 347 19.99 14.25 24.81
N ILE A 348 18.99 13.39 24.57
CA ILE A 348 19.07 11.96 24.84
C ILE A 348 20.14 11.28 23.95
N VAL A 349 20.11 11.55 22.65
CA VAL A 349 21.11 11.02 21.69
C VAL A 349 22.51 11.51 22.06
N GLU A 350 22.64 12.78 22.45
CA GLU A 350 23.91 13.38 22.85
C GLU A 350 24.48 12.71 24.10
N VAL A 351 23.69 12.50 25.15
CA VAL A 351 24.13 11.79 26.36
C VAL A 351 24.54 10.35 26.07
N ILE A 352 23.79 9.64 25.21
CA ILE A 352 24.12 8.25 24.82
C ILE A 352 25.43 8.20 24.04
N THR A 353 25.55 9.01 22.99
CA THR A 353 26.71 8.98 22.09
C THR A 353 27.98 9.53 22.74
N SER A 354 27.87 10.52 23.62
CA SER A 354 28.99 11.04 24.44
C SER A 354 29.38 10.13 25.60
N SER A 355 28.57 9.11 25.90
CA SER A 355 28.92 8.07 26.87
C SER A 355 29.58 6.85 26.21
N GLY A 356 29.86 6.91 24.90
CA GLY A 356 30.48 5.82 24.14
C GLY A 356 29.50 4.75 23.65
N TRP A 357 28.19 5.04 23.65
CA TRP A 357 27.15 4.10 23.23
C TRP A 357 26.53 4.48 21.88
N GLU A 358 26.08 3.48 21.14
CA GLU A 358 25.31 3.71 19.91
C GLU A 358 23.83 3.97 20.25
N TYR A 359 23.26 5.04 19.70
CA TYR A 359 21.82 5.25 19.73
C TYR A 359 21.18 4.54 18.54
N ARG A 360 20.25 3.60 18.81
CA ARG A 360 19.58 2.82 17.77
C ARG A 360 18.05 2.93 17.88
N PRO A 361 17.37 3.66 16.99
CA PRO A 361 15.92 3.70 16.99
C PRO A 361 15.35 2.35 16.51
N VAL A 362 14.26 1.90 17.11
CA VAL A 362 13.56 0.65 16.78
C VAL A 362 12.08 0.91 16.60
N LEU A 363 11.42 0.17 15.70
CA LEU A 363 9.97 0.27 15.50
C LEU A 363 9.22 -0.55 16.56
N PHE A 364 8.00 -0.15 16.92
CA PHE A 364 7.16 -0.85 17.91
C PHE A 364 6.98 -2.34 17.63
N ILE A 365 6.91 -2.71 16.35
CA ILE A 365 6.75 -4.09 15.87
C ILE A 365 8.01 -4.95 16.13
N SER A 366 9.15 -4.34 16.47
CA SER A 366 10.38 -5.07 16.83
C SER A 366 10.14 -6.06 17.97
N LYS A 367 9.26 -5.72 18.91
CA LYS A 367 8.94 -6.57 20.06
C LYS A 367 8.20 -7.84 19.66
N LEU A 368 7.34 -7.77 18.64
CA LEU A 368 6.61 -8.91 18.07
C LEU A 368 7.50 -9.77 17.16
N LEU A 369 8.51 -9.16 16.53
CA LEU A 369 9.40 -9.82 15.56
C LEU A 369 10.74 -10.29 16.17
N GLY A 370 10.87 -10.32 17.50
CA GLY A 370 12.07 -10.85 18.19
C GLY A 370 13.30 -9.95 18.08
N GLY A 371 13.11 -8.63 18.17
CA GLY A 371 14.14 -7.59 18.11
C GLY A 371 14.82 -7.31 19.45
#